data_AF-A0A538JWJ5-F1
#
_entry.id   AF-A0A538JWJ5-F1
#
_cell.length_a   1.000
_cell.length_b   1.000
_cell.length_c   1.000
_cell.angle_alpha   90.00
_cell.angle_beta   90.00
_cell.angle_gamma   90.00
#
_symmetry.space_group_name_H-M   'P 1'
#
loop_
_entity.id
_entity.type
_entity.pdbx_description
1 polymer ?
#
loop_
_entity_poly.entity_id
_entity_poly.type
_entity_poly.pdbx_seq_one_letter_code
_entity_poly.pdbx_strand_id
1 'polypeptide(L)'
;MGLYHEKSRKLQDRFDTRRLADRIEERIVHDRIDDGDRAFIEARDMFFIATVDEDGQPQCSYKGGEPGFVRVLDERTIAFPIYNGNGMYLTAGNLLSTNKVGLLFIDFEGRKRMRLNGSASVDDNDPLLADYPEAQLIVRVAATEVFPNCPRYIHEYRLVSRSRFVPKAECETPVPAWKRSEWAHDVLPEDDPANDPSREVIPRG
;
A
#
# COMPACT_ATOMS: atom_id res chain seq x y z
N MET A 1 19.68 11.33 -5.67
CA MET A 1 20.44 10.52 -4.70
C MET A 1 20.33 9.08 -5.18
N GLY A 2 21.43 8.33 -5.27
CA GLY A 2 21.38 6.95 -5.76
C GLY A 2 20.70 6.01 -4.76
N LEU A 3 20.24 4.86 -5.23
CA LEU A 3 19.50 3.85 -4.44
C LEU A 3 20.29 3.34 -3.23
N TYR A 4 21.62 3.30 -3.34
CA TYR A 4 22.50 2.73 -2.34
C TYR A 4 23.25 3.82 -1.56
N HIS A 5 23.19 3.76 -0.23
CA HIS A 5 23.95 4.64 0.67
C HIS A 5 25.29 4.04 1.08
N GLU A 6 26.13 4.83 1.77
CA GLU A 6 27.52 4.48 2.12
C GLU A 6 27.64 3.11 2.82
N LYS A 7 26.77 2.80 3.79
CA LYS A 7 26.81 1.52 4.50
C LYS A 7 26.42 0.35 3.59
N SER A 8 25.48 0.53 2.65
CA SER A 8 25.20 -0.48 1.61
C SER A 8 26.41 -0.70 0.73
N ARG A 9 27.11 0.37 0.33
CA ARG A 9 28.33 0.29 -0.49
C ARG A 9 29.44 -0.48 0.23
N LYS A 10 29.67 -0.24 1.53
CA LYS A 10 30.63 -1.01 2.34
C LYS A 10 30.34 -2.51 2.34
N LEU A 11 29.07 -2.92 2.42
CA LEU A 11 28.69 -4.32 2.34
C LEU A 11 28.90 -4.89 0.93
N GLN A 12 28.55 -4.13 -0.11
CA GLN A 12 28.77 -4.53 -1.50
C GLN A 12 30.26 -4.70 -1.82
N ASP A 13 31.12 -3.84 -1.30
CA ASP A 13 32.57 -3.97 -1.45
C ASP A 13 33.08 -5.20 -0.69
N ARG A 14 32.62 -5.42 0.54
CA ARG A 14 32.98 -6.60 1.36
C ARG A 14 32.61 -7.92 0.69
N PHE A 15 31.49 -7.98 -0.01
CA PHE A 15 31.00 -9.20 -0.67
C PHE A 15 31.25 -9.23 -2.19
N ASP A 16 32.07 -8.30 -2.70
CA ASP A 16 32.42 -8.17 -4.13
C ASP A 16 31.20 -8.06 -5.08
N THR A 17 30.13 -7.41 -4.62
CA THR A 17 28.89 -7.23 -5.38
C THR A 17 28.68 -5.81 -5.89
N ARG A 18 29.64 -4.89 -5.75
CA ARG A 18 29.46 -3.48 -6.15
C ARG A 18 29.14 -3.32 -7.63
N ARG A 19 29.92 -3.97 -8.49
CA ARG A 19 29.68 -3.99 -9.95
C ARG A 19 28.32 -4.59 -10.35
N LEU A 20 27.80 -5.55 -9.56
CA LEU A 20 26.45 -6.09 -9.76
C LEU A 20 25.39 -5.07 -9.33
N ALA A 21 25.57 -4.44 -8.17
CA ALA A 21 24.66 -3.42 -7.65
C ALA A 21 24.56 -2.23 -8.63
N ASP A 22 25.68 -1.76 -9.16
CA ASP A 22 25.71 -0.68 -10.16
C ASP A 22 24.95 -1.09 -11.43
N ARG A 23 25.11 -2.33 -11.90
CA ARG A 23 24.37 -2.83 -13.07
C ARG A 23 22.86 -2.97 -12.81
N ILE A 24 22.47 -3.34 -11.59
CA ILE A 24 21.06 -3.39 -11.19
C ILE A 24 20.46 -1.98 -11.18
N GLU A 25 21.13 -1.02 -10.57
CA GLU A 25 20.70 0.38 -10.54
C GLU A 25 20.59 0.96 -11.96
N GLU A 26 21.58 0.69 -12.83
CA GLU A 26 21.59 1.16 -14.23
C GLU A 26 20.46 0.57 -15.10
N ARG A 27 20.09 -0.70 -14.88
CA ARG A 27 19.25 -1.46 -15.84
C ARG A 27 17.84 -1.76 -15.36
N ILE A 28 17.61 -1.77 -14.06
CA ILE A 28 16.36 -2.25 -13.48
C ILE A 28 15.62 -1.12 -12.78
N VAL A 29 16.36 -0.18 -12.17
CA VAL A 29 15.79 0.94 -11.43
C VAL A 29 15.57 2.10 -12.38
N HIS A 30 14.37 2.64 -12.35
CA HIS A 30 13.99 3.81 -13.13
C HIS A 30 13.07 4.71 -12.28
N ASP A 31 12.84 5.94 -12.74
CA ASP A 31 12.10 6.97 -12.01
C ASP A 31 10.71 7.25 -12.62
N ARG A 32 10.29 6.43 -13.58
CA ARG A 32 9.00 6.55 -14.27
C ARG A 32 8.29 5.22 -14.38
N ILE A 33 7.00 5.22 -14.15
CA ILE A 33 6.10 4.07 -14.27
C ILE A 33 5.84 3.85 -15.76
N ASP A 34 6.40 2.77 -16.32
CA ASP A 34 6.13 2.38 -17.70
C ASP A 34 4.79 1.61 -17.84
N ASP A 35 4.42 1.25 -19.07
CA ASP A 35 3.16 0.53 -19.33
C ASP A 35 3.12 -0.86 -18.66
N GLY A 36 4.28 -1.50 -18.51
CA GLY A 36 4.41 -2.78 -17.81
C GLY A 36 4.23 -2.63 -16.31
N ASP A 37 4.81 -1.58 -15.72
CA ASP A 37 4.62 -1.23 -14.31
C ASP A 37 3.17 -0.87 -14.01
N ARG A 38 2.55 -0.05 -14.87
CA ARG A 38 1.13 0.29 -14.77
C ARG A 38 0.26 -0.97 -14.76
N ALA A 39 0.41 -1.82 -15.76
CA ALA A 39 -0.36 -3.06 -15.86
C ALA A 39 -0.13 -3.97 -14.64
N PHE A 40 1.09 -3.99 -14.09
CA PHE A 40 1.41 -4.77 -12.90
C PHE A 40 0.76 -4.20 -11.64
N ILE A 41 0.84 -2.88 -11.41
CA ILE A 41 0.32 -2.19 -10.23
C ILE A 41 -1.20 -2.25 -10.21
N GLU A 42 -1.86 -1.90 -11.32
CA GLU A 42 -3.32 -1.82 -11.39
C GLU A 42 -3.97 -3.21 -11.30
N ALA A 43 -3.24 -4.28 -11.66
CA ALA A 43 -3.72 -5.65 -11.51
C ALA A 43 -3.62 -6.20 -10.06
N ARG A 44 -3.10 -5.44 -9.09
CA ARG A 44 -3.02 -5.88 -7.70
C ARG A 44 -4.28 -5.54 -6.91
N ASP A 45 -4.73 -6.51 -6.13
CA ASP A 45 -5.78 -6.36 -5.10
C ASP A 45 -5.21 -6.14 -3.70
N MET A 46 -3.87 -6.15 -3.56
CA MET A 46 -3.16 -5.83 -2.32
C MET A 46 -1.73 -5.35 -2.54
N PHE A 47 -1.19 -4.65 -1.55
CA PHE A 47 0.24 -4.35 -1.44
C PHE A 47 0.66 -4.13 0.02
N PHE A 48 1.96 -4.12 0.25
CA PHE A 48 2.55 -3.71 1.53
C PHE A 48 3.13 -2.31 1.41
N ILE A 49 2.95 -1.51 2.46
CA ILE A 49 3.44 -0.14 2.55
C ILE A 49 4.32 0.02 3.79
N ALA A 50 5.51 0.57 3.57
CA ALA A 50 6.42 1.01 4.61
C ALA A 50 6.40 2.55 4.68
N THR A 51 6.21 3.06 5.89
CA THR A 51 6.27 4.50 6.20
C THR A 51 7.18 4.71 7.40
N VAL A 52 7.59 5.93 7.65
CA VAL A 52 8.44 6.29 8.80
C VAL A 52 7.90 7.55 9.45
N ASP A 53 7.91 7.61 10.77
CA ASP A 53 7.59 8.83 11.51
C ASP A 53 8.81 9.77 11.60
N GLU A 54 8.62 10.91 12.26
CA GLU A 54 9.64 11.95 12.43
C GLU A 54 10.86 11.51 13.25
N ASP A 55 10.70 10.52 14.13
CA ASP A 55 11.77 9.93 14.94
C ASP A 55 12.55 8.85 14.16
N GLY A 56 12.12 8.52 12.95
CA GLY A 56 12.74 7.48 12.13
C GLY A 56 12.24 6.06 12.45
N GLN A 57 11.15 5.91 13.21
CA GLN A 57 10.57 4.62 13.55
C GLN A 57 9.74 4.08 12.37
N PRO A 58 10.08 2.89 11.84
CA PRO A 58 9.38 2.35 10.69
C PRO A 58 8.05 1.71 11.09
N GLN A 59 7.06 1.85 10.21
CA GLN A 59 5.79 1.12 10.24
C GLN A 59 5.60 0.37 8.92
N CYS A 60 5.03 -0.83 9.00
CA CYS A 60 4.67 -1.63 7.84
C CYS A 60 3.19 -2.01 7.94
N SER A 61 2.45 -1.86 6.85
CA SER A 61 1.02 -2.17 6.80
C SER A 61 0.66 -2.90 5.51
N TYR A 62 -0.43 -3.66 5.58
CA TYR A 62 -1.12 -4.22 4.43
C TYR A 62 -2.21 -3.25 3.96
N LYS A 63 -2.36 -3.08 2.65
CA LYS A 63 -3.49 -2.38 2.02
C LYS A 63 -4.10 -3.31 1.00
N GLY A 64 -5.43 -3.34 0.93
CA GLY A 64 -6.18 -4.19 0.00
C GLY A 64 -7.39 -3.49 -0.57
N GLY A 65 -7.82 -3.94 -1.75
CA GLY A 65 -8.96 -3.45 -2.50
C GLY A 65 -9.33 -4.42 -3.62
N GLU A 66 -10.20 -4.00 -4.54
CA GLU A 66 -10.40 -4.72 -5.81
C GLU A 66 -9.27 -4.36 -6.79
N PRO A 67 -8.93 -5.22 -7.76
CA PRO A 67 -8.02 -4.83 -8.84
C PRO A 67 -8.44 -3.48 -9.45
N GLY A 68 -7.46 -2.58 -9.61
CA GLY A 68 -7.68 -1.19 -10.00
C GLY A 68 -7.84 -0.20 -8.84
N PHE A 69 -7.81 -0.67 -7.57
CA PHE A 69 -7.89 0.23 -6.42
C PHE A 69 -6.63 1.09 -6.23
N VAL A 70 -5.50 0.65 -6.79
CA VAL A 70 -4.33 1.49 -7.01
C VAL A 70 -4.37 1.92 -8.46
N ARG A 71 -4.44 3.22 -8.71
CA ARG A 71 -4.45 3.80 -10.05
C ARG A 71 -3.11 4.41 -10.35
N VAL A 72 -2.59 4.20 -11.56
CA VAL A 72 -1.48 4.98 -12.06
C VAL A 72 -2.06 6.19 -12.79
N LEU A 73 -1.81 7.40 -12.28
CA LEU A 73 -2.39 8.62 -12.84
C LEU A 73 -1.58 9.14 -14.04
N ASP A 74 -0.27 8.97 -13.98
CA ASP A 74 0.68 9.38 -15.02
C ASP A 74 2.00 8.58 -14.88
N GLU A 75 3.02 8.90 -15.67
CA GLU A 75 4.34 8.25 -15.64
C GLU A 75 5.07 8.38 -14.29
N ARG A 76 4.58 9.15 -13.31
CA ARG A 76 5.26 9.39 -12.04
C ARG A 76 4.35 9.26 -10.82
N THR A 77 3.04 9.19 -10.99
CA THR A 77 2.10 9.31 -9.88
C THR A 77 1.16 8.12 -9.82
N ILE A 78 1.07 7.50 -8.64
CA ILE A 78 -0.02 6.57 -8.32
C ILE A 78 -0.94 7.16 -7.25
N ALA A 79 -2.16 6.64 -7.15
CA ALA A 79 -3.11 6.98 -6.09
C ALA A 79 -3.84 5.75 -5.58
N PHE A 80 -4.14 5.73 -4.27
CA PHE A 80 -4.94 4.69 -3.62
C PHE A 80 -5.70 5.24 -2.41
N PRO A 81 -6.83 4.61 -2.02
CA PRO A 81 -7.64 5.09 -0.90
C PRO A 81 -7.16 4.59 0.46
N ILE A 82 -7.54 5.31 1.51
CA ILE A 82 -7.59 4.83 2.90
C ILE A 82 -9.06 4.78 3.32
N TYR A 83 -9.53 3.58 3.65
CA TYR A 83 -10.88 3.34 4.18
C TYR A 83 -10.92 3.46 5.71
N ASN A 84 -12.14 3.53 6.26
CA ASN A 84 -12.38 3.40 7.69
C ASN A 84 -11.80 2.06 8.20
N GLY A 85 -10.94 2.14 9.21
CA GLY A 85 -10.20 1.00 9.75
C GLY A 85 -10.26 0.91 11.27
N ASN A 86 -9.09 0.66 11.87
CA ASN A 86 -8.92 0.51 13.32
C ASN A 86 -8.66 1.84 14.06
N GLY A 87 -8.78 2.98 13.38
CA GLY A 87 -8.57 4.31 13.96
C GLY A 87 -7.11 4.69 14.24
N MET A 88 -6.12 3.84 13.94
CA MET A 88 -4.73 4.14 14.31
C MET A 88 -4.06 5.19 13.40
N TYR A 89 -4.52 5.35 12.15
CA TYR A 89 -3.98 6.27 11.15
C TYR A 89 -2.45 6.30 10.96
N LEU A 90 -1.71 5.27 11.42
CA LEU A 90 -0.24 5.26 11.39
C LEU A 90 0.34 5.53 10.00
N THR A 91 -0.24 4.94 8.95
CA THR A 91 0.17 5.24 7.57
C THR A 91 -0.03 6.72 7.25
N ALA A 92 -1.25 7.25 7.40
CA ALA A 92 -1.57 8.62 7.01
C ALA A 92 -0.77 9.65 7.84
N GLY A 93 -0.70 9.47 9.15
CA GLY A 93 0.07 10.34 10.06
C GLY A 93 1.55 10.38 9.67
N ASN A 94 2.18 9.23 9.46
CA ASN A 94 3.58 9.18 9.04
C ASN A 94 3.82 9.86 7.69
N LEU A 95 2.90 9.70 6.73
CA LEU A 95 3.01 10.36 5.42
C LEU A 95 2.84 11.88 5.53
N LEU A 96 1.95 12.37 6.40
CA LEU A 96 1.81 13.79 6.69
C LEU A 96 3.07 14.37 7.34
N SER A 97 3.75 13.60 8.20
CA SER A 97 4.97 14.04 8.87
C SER A 97 6.22 14.00 7.97
N THR A 98 6.47 12.89 7.26
CA THR A 98 7.76 12.68 6.59
C THR A 98 7.67 12.61 5.07
N ASN A 99 6.48 12.46 4.51
CA ASN A 99 6.21 12.13 3.10
C ASN A 99 6.92 10.88 2.55
N LYS A 100 7.67 10.10 3.35
CA LYS A 100 8.44 8.98 2.83
C LYS A 100 7.63 7.70 2.80
N VAL A 101 7.64 7.04 1.64
CA VAL A 101 6.95 5.78 1.44
C VAL A 101 7.78 4.81 0.61
N GLY A 102 7.71 3.53 0.98
CA GLY A 102 8.15 2.41 0.16
C GLY A 102 7.02 1.41 0.01
N LEU A 103 6.73 1.00 -1.22
CA LEU A 103 5.65 0.08 -1.57
C LEU A 103 6.23 -1.24 -2.09
N LEU A 104 5.58 -2.33 -1.74
CA LEU A 104 5.89 -3.67 -2.24
C LEU A 104 4.61 -4.32 -2.78
N PHE A 105 4.57 -4.44 -4.10
CA PHE A 105 3.54 -5.16 -4.83
C PHE A 105 4.02 -6.58 -5.11
N ILE A 106 3.17 -7.57 -4.89
CA ILE A 106 3.48 -8.99 -5.14
C ILE A 106 2.33 -9.63 -5.91
N ASP A 107 2.68 -10.33 -6.98
CA ASP A 107 1.84 -11.32 -7.64
C ASP A 107 2.30 -12.70 -7.15
N PHE A 108 1.52 -13.32 -6.26
CA PHE A 108 1.87 -14.62 -5.70
C PHE A 108 1.65 -15.77 -6.68
N GLU A 109 0.67 -15.65 -7.60
CA GLU A 109 0.37 -16.68 -8.60
C GLU A 109 1.40 -16.68 -9.73
N GLY A 110 1.71 -15.49 -10.27
CA GLY A 110 2.76 -15.30 -11.27
C GLY A 110 4.17 -15.25 -10.68
N ARG A 111 4.30 -15.25 -9.34
CA ARG A 111 5.55 -15.12 -8.57
C ARG A 111 6.39 -13.93 -9.02
N LYS A 112 5.77 -12.75 -9.14
CA LYS A 112 6.46 -11.51 -9.52
C LYS A 112 6.34 -10.49 -8.40
N ARG A 113 7.27 -9.54 -8.35
CA ARG A 113 7.21 -8.43 -7.40
C ARG A 113 7.77 -7.15 -8.00
N MET A 114 7.25 -6.04 -7.51
CA MET A 114 7.65 -4.69 -7.87
C MET A 114 7.75 -3.84 -6.62
N ARG A 115 8.77 -2.99 -6.56
CA ARG A 115 8.88 -1.97 -5.53
C ARG A 115 8.70 -0.60 -6.15
N LEU A 116 8.06 0.28 -5.39
CA LEU A 116 7.93 1.69 -5.72
C LEU A 116 8.23 2.49 -4.46
N ASN A 117 9.29 3.29 -4.48
CA ASN A 117 9.56 4.27 -3.43
C ASN A 117 9.21 5.66 -3.96
N GLY A 118 8.83 6.55 -3.05
CA GLY A 118 8.45 7.89 -3.45
C GLY A 118 8.19 8.85 -2.30
N SER A 119 7.68 10.01 -2.68
CA SER A 119 7.10 11.00 -1.78
C SER A 119 5.58 10.93 -1.86
N ALA A 120 4.90 10.84 -0.74
CA ALA A 120 3.43 10.78 -0.70
C ALA A 120 2.79 12.05 -0.15
N SER A 121 1.55 12.30 -0.56
CA SER A 121 0.63 13.25 0.04
C SER A 121 -0.66 12.53 0.43
N VAL A 122 -1.38 13.09 1.42
CA VAL A 122 -2.66 12.57 1.91
C VAL A 122 -3.67 13.71 1.86
N ASP A 123 -4.86 13.46 1.32
CA ASP A 123 -5.91 14.46 1.16
C ASP A 123 -7.29 13.85 1.42
N ASP A 124 -8.08 14.49 2.28
CA ASP A 124 -9.45 14.14 2.66
C ASP A 124 -10.51 14.82 1.78
N ASN A 125 -10.08 15.63 0.81
CA ASN A 125 -10.91 16.33 -0.16
C ASN A 125 -10.45 16.07 -1.61
N ASP A 126 -9.66 15.02 -1.83
CA ASP A 126 -9.17 14.66 -3.17
C ASP A 126 -10.34 14.29 -4.11
N PRO A 127 -10.38 14.80 -5.36
CA PRO A 127 -11.44 14.47 -6.30
C PRO A 127 -11.63 12.97 -6.57
N LEU A 128 -10.58 12.14 -6.41
CA LEU A 128 -10.67 10.70 -6.59
C LEU A 128 -11.55 10.01 -5.52
N LEU A 129 -11.84 10.65 -4.39
CA LEU A 129 -12.77 10.11 -3.38
C LEU A 129 -14.12 9.72 -3.98
N ALA A 130 -14.59 10.49 -4.98
CA ALA A 130 -15.85 10.19 -5.68
C ALA A 130 -15.86 8.81 -6.35
N ASP A 131 -14.69 8.27 -6.68
CA ASP A 131 -14.55 6.98 -7.35
C ASP A 131 -14.17 5.83 -6.39
N TYR A 132 -14.00 6.12 -5.08
CA TYR A 132 -13.67 5.13 -4.06
C TYR A 132 -14.74 5.11 -2.97
N PRO A 133 -15.72 4.19 -3.05
CA PRO A 133 -16.77 4.07 -2.05
C PRO A 133 -16.19 3.95 -0.64
N GLU A 134 -16.75 4.71 0.30
CA GLU A 134 -16.37 4.70 1.73
C GLU A 134 -14.91 5.08 2.04
N ALA A 135 -14.14 5.57 1.06
CA ALA A 135 -12.80 6.11 1.32
C ALA A 135 -12.88 7.39 2.14
N GLN A 136 -11.99 7.51 3.12
CA GLN A 136 -11.85 8.71 3.95
C GLN A 136 -10.75 9.63 3.44
N LEU A 137 -9.69 9.06 2.86
CA LEU A 137 -8.52 9.79 2.37
C LEU A 137 -8.04 9.19 1.05
N ILE A 138 -7.41 10.01 0.21
CA ILE A 138 -6.60 9.55 -0.91
C ILE A 138 -5.13 9.80 -0.60
N VAL A 139 -4.32 8.77 -0.86
CA VAL A 139 -2.86 8.90 -0.87
C VAL A 139 -2.41 8.98 -2.32
N ARG A 140 -1.66 10.02 -2.67
CA ARG A 140 -0.92 10.10 -3.93
C ARG A 140 0.55 9.88 -3.67
N VAL A 141 1.23 9.10 -4.51
CA VAL A 141 2.66 8.86 -4.40
C VAL A 141 3.35 9.28 -5.69
N ALA A 142 4.23 10.27 -5.58
CA ALA A 142 5.17 10.63 -6.63
C ALA A 142 6.37 9.67 -6.55
N ALA A 143 6.45 8.76 -7.52
CA ALA A 143 7.49 7.75 -7.64
C ALA A 143 8.85 8.40 -7.88
N THR A 144 9.84 7.95 -7.12
CA THR A 144 11.25 8.31 -7.32
C THR A 144 12.07 7.12 -7.79
N GLU A 145 11.67 5.91 -7.38
CA GLU A 145 12.33 4.66 -7.73
C GLU A 145 11.27 3.59 -7.96
N VAL A 146 11.25 3.02 -9.14
CA VAL A 146 10.42 1.88 -9.52
C VAL A 146 11.37 0.78 -10.01
N PHE A 147 11.20 -0.43 -9.48
CA PHE A 147 12.03 -1.55 -9.89
C PHE A 147 11.41 -2.91 -9.59
N PRO A 148 11.39 -3.83 -10.57
CA PRO A 148 11.09 -5.22 -10.31
C PRO A 148 12.27 -5.91 -9.59
N ASN A 149 11.98 -6.97 -8.84
CA ASN A 149 13.02 -7.83 -8.28
C ASN A 149 12.80 -9.29 -8.69
N CYS A 150 13.89 -10.07 -8.68
CA CYS A 150 13.89 -11.50 -8.99
C CYS A 150 12.77 -12.25 -8.24
N PRO A 151 12.07 -13.22 -8.91
CA PRO A 151 10.96 -13.98 -8.34
C PRO A 151 11.37 -14.97 -7.22
N ARG A 152 12.67 -15.16 -7.01
CA ARG A 152 13.22 -16.11 -6.04
C ARG A 152 12.62 -15.89 -4.65
N TYR A 153 12.20 -16.99 -4.03
CA TYR A 153 11.60 -17.08 -2.69
C TYR A 153 10.18 -16.52 -2.56
N ILE A 154 9.51 -16.13 -3.65
CA ILE A 154 8.07 -15.87 -3.60
C ILE A 154 7.36 -17.23 -3.56
N HIS A 155 6.66 -17.47 -2.45
CA HIS A 155 5.82 -18.65 -2.28
C HIS A 155 4.67 -18.65 -3.28
N GLU A 156 4.27 -19.83 -3.72
CA GLU A 156 3.08 -20.01 -4.54
C GLU A 156 1.85 -19.93 -3.64
N TYR A 157 0.99 -18.95 -3.90
CA TYR A 157 -0.34 -18.88 -3.33
C TYR A 157 -1.36 -18.81 -4.45
N ARG A 158 -2.57 -19.28 -4.17
CA ARG A 158 -3.73 -19.13 -5.04
C ARG A 158 -4.78 -18.31 -4.31
N LEU A 159 -5.39 -17.35 -5.01
CA LEU A 159 -6.51 -16.60 -4.47
C LEU A 159 -7.71 -17.54 -4.29
N VAL A 160 -8.19 -17.67 -3.05
CA VAL A 160 -9.39 -18.45 -2.73
C VAL A 160 -10.64 -17.58 -2.81
N SER A 161 -10.61 -16.40 -2.17
CA SER A 161 -11.70 -15.44 -2.15
C SER A 161 -11.20 -14.04 -1.80
N ARG A 162 -11.87 -13.01 -2.31
CA ARG A 162 -11.60 -11.62 -1.90
C ARG A 162 -12.26 -11.29 -0.57
N SER A 163 -11.68 -10.33 0.15
CA SER A 163 -12.24 -9.85 1.41
C SER A 163 -13.60 -9.20 1.19
N ARG A 164 -14.58 -9.58 2.02
CA ARG A 164 -15.91 -8.96 2.04
C ARG A 164 -15.89 -7.53 2.62
N PHE A 165 -14.78 -7.13 3.23
CA PHE A 165 -14.58 -5.79 3.80
C PHE A 165 -14.02 -4.78 2.80
N VAL A 166 -13.78 -5.16 1.54
CA VAL A 166 -13.42 -4.20 0.50
C VAL A 166 -14.69 -3.47 0.07
N PRO A 167 -14.78 -2.13 0.22
CA PRO A 167 -15.97 -1.38 -0.17
C PRO A 167 -16.24 -1.47 -1.67
N LYS A 168 -17.53 -1.54 -2.03
CA LYS A 168 -18.02 -1.62 -3.41
C LYS A 168 -19.27 -0.76 -3.54
N ALA A 169 -19.49 -0.16 -4.71
CA ALA A 169 -20.63 0.73 -4.91
C ALA A 169 -21.98 -0.02 -4.82
N GLU A 170 -21.98 -1.32 -5.15
CA GLU A 170 -23.19 -2.12 -5.28
C GLU A 170 -23.61 -2.84 -3.99
N CYS A 171 -22.79 -2.81 -2.93
CA CYS A 171 -23.11 -3.50 -1.69
C CYS A 171 -22.65 -2.72 -0.46
N GLU A 172 -23.44 -2.83 0.61
CA GLU A 172 -23.09 -2.27 1.91
C GLU A 172 -21.94 -3.05 2.55
N THR A 173 -20.88 -2.35 2.95
CA THR A 173 -19.72 -3.00 3.59
C THR A 173 -20.10 -3.53 4.98
N PRO A 174 -19.85 -4.83 5.27
CA PRO A 174 -20.09 -5.42 6.57
C PRO A 174 -19.10 -4.90 7.61
N VAL A 175 -19.44 -5.01 8.89
CA VAL A 175 -18.59 -4.54 10.00
C VAL A 175 -17.85 -5.70 10.67
N PRO A 176 -16.59 -5.51 11.08
CA PRO A 176 -15.84 -6.55 11.75
C PRO A 176 -16.33 -6.71 13.20
N ALA A 177 -16.55 -7.96 13.64
CA ALA A 177 -17.15 -8.26 14.95
C ALA A 177 -16.44 -7.62 16.15
N TRP A 178 -15.13 -7.38 16.06
CA TRP A 178 -14.38 -6.76 17.16
C TRP A 178 -14.85 -5.33 17.47
N LYS A 179 -15.37 -4.58 16.48
CA LYS A 179 -15.91 -3.24 16.72
C LYS A 179 -17.18 -3.26 17.57
N ARG A 180 -17.92 -4.37 17.60
CA ARG A 180 -19.10 -4.55 18.46
C ARG A 180 -18.79 -5.27 19.78
N SER A 181 -17.52 -5.49 20.08
CA SER A 181 -17.12 -6.14 21.33
C SER A 181 -17.06 -5.15 22.50
N GLU A 182 -17.15 -5.67 23.72
CA GLU A 182 -17.18 -4.87 24.96
C GLU A 182 -15.98 -3.93 25.14
N TRP A 183 -14.82 -4.23 24.55
CA TRP A 183 -13.62 -3.41 24.72
C TRP A 183 -13.49 -2.25 23.73
N ALA A 184 -14.30 -2.23 22.66
CA ALA A 184 -14.15 -1.28 21.56
C ALA A 184 -15.41 -0.45 21.27
N HIS A 185 -16.59 -1.04 21.46
CA HIS A 185 -17.84 -0.46 20.97
C HIS A 185 -18.18 0.91 21.59
N ASP A 186 -17.87 1.11 22.87
CA ASP A 186 -18.17 2.34 23.61
C ASP A 186 -17.27 3.53 23.26
N VAL A 187 -16.19 3.29 22.51
CA VAL A 187 -15.20 4.30 22.11
C VAL A 187 -15.14 4.52 20.59
N LEU A 188 -16.12 3.99 19.85
CA LEU A 188 -16.24 4.25 18.41
C LEU A 188 -16.73 5.69 18.14
N PRO A 189 -16.35 6.28 16.98
CA PRO A 189 -17.00 7.49 16.48
C PRO A 189 -18.52 7.31 16.41
N GLU A 190 -19.28 8.40 16.64
CA GLU A 190 -20.75 8.36 16.63
C GLU A 190 -21.31 7.79 15.31
N ASP A 191 -20.67 8.12 14.19
CA ASP A 191 -21.02 7.73 12.83
C ASP A 191 -20.33 6.44 12.35
N ASP A 192 -19.63 5.70 13.22
CA ASP A 192 -19.01 4.43 12.81
C ASP A 192 -20.10 3.42 12.38
N PRO A 193 -19.95 2.76 11.21
CA PRO A 193 -20.93 1.78 10.74
C PRO A 193 -21.23 0.67 11.74
N ALA A 194 -20.31 0.34 12.66
CA ALA A 194 -20.56 -0.69 13.66
C ALA A 194 -21.66 -0.32 14.67
N ASN A 195 -21.99 0.97 14.82
CA ASN A 195 -23.09 1.46 15.65
C ASN A 195 -24.47 1.24 15.02
N ASP A 196 -24.56 1.03 13.70
CA ASP A 196 -25.82 0.71 13.03
C ASP A 196 -26.17 -0.78 13.27
N PRO A 197 -27.25 -1.10 13.99
CA PRO A 197 -27.61 -2.49 14.31
C PRO A 197 -28.00 -3.31 13.07
N SER A 198 -28.38 -2.66 11.97
CA SER A 198 -28.78 -3.33 10.72
C SER A 198 -27.61 -3.85 9.91
N ARG A 199 -26.39 -3.32 10.14
CA ARG A 199 -25.17 -3.76 9.45
C ARG A 199 -24.85 -5.21 9.73
N GLU A 200 -24.56 -5.97 8.66
CA GLU A 200 -24.05 -7.34 8.77
C GLU A 200 -22.71 -7.34 9.51
N VAL A 201 -22.58 -8.25 10.48
CA VAL A 201 -21.34 -8.45 11.25
C VAL A 201 -20.66 -9.73 10.79
N ILE A 202 -19.38 -9.62 10.40
CA ILE A 202 -18.57 -10.78 10.05
C ILE A 202 -17.58 -11.08 11.19
N PRO A 203 -17.55 -12.32 11.73
CA PRO A 203 -16.59 -12.72 12.75
C PRO A 203 -15.17 -12.77 12.17
N ARG A 204 -14.17 -12.82 13.05
CA ARG A 204 -12.79 -13.09 12.62
C ARG A 204 -12.77 -14.52 12.06
N GLY A 205 -12.46 -14.64 10.76
CA GLY A 205 -12.30 -15.92 10.07
C GLY A 205 -11.15 -16.74 10.61
#